data_AF-A0A8C7XPF1-F1
#
_entry.id   AF-A0A8C7XPF1-F1
#
_cell.length_a   1.000
_cell.length_b   1.000
_cell.length_c   1.000
_cell.angle_alpha   90.00
_cell.angle_beta   90.00
_cell.angle_gamma   90.00
#
_symmetry.space_group_name_H-M   'P 1'
#
loop_
_entity.id
_entity.type
_entity.pdbx_description
1 polymer ?
#
loop_
_entity_poly.entity_id
_entity_poly.type
_entity_poly.pdbx_seq_one_letter_code
_entity_poly.pdbx_strand_id
1 'polypeptide(L)'
;MLRGSVESPALSSKIQKLRAAAKEQKSRLSLIEQDIQEIREERDSLRDITLNLPQSCPQNPGGGGKAFGLLKEQQRQKLEEINKEYMEDQKYRDEDDLPEKLEGFKNKYAEFDLNDEGEIELMGLKRMMEKLGAPKTHLELKKMIMEVTGGSSNTINYRDFVKMMLGKRSAVLKLVLIFEDKANSTPCKPEGPPPKRDIASLP
;
A
#
# COMPACT_ATOMS: atom_id res chain seq x y z
N MET A 1 -5.90 -36.10 -63.23
CA MET A 1 -6.88 -35.40 -62.36
C MET A 1 -6.28 -35.33 -60.95
N LEU A 2 -5.88 -34.14 -60.50
CA LEU A 2 -5.34 -33.93 -59.14
C LEU A 2 -6.50 -33.74 -58.15
N ARG A 3 -6.57 -34.62 -57.14
CA ARG A 3 -7.57 -34.58 -56.07
C ARG A 3 -7.41 -33.30 -55.24
N GLY A 4 -8.52 -32.57 -55.08
CA GLY A 4 -8.59 -31.41 -54.19
C GLY A 4 -8.40 -31.80 -52.73
N SER A 5 -7.60 -31.00 -52.02
CA SER A 5 -7.50 -31.04 -50.56
C SER A 5 -8.85 -30.70 -49.94
N VAL A 6 -9.42 -31.62 -49.17
CA VAL A 6 -10.61 -31.36 -48.36
C VAL A 6 -10.17 -30.74 -47.03
N GLU A 7 -10.34 -29.43 -46.89
CA GLU A 7 -10.15 -28.75 -45.61
C GLU A 7 -11.25 -29.20 -44.64
N SER A 8 -10.87 -29.83 -43.51
CA SER A 8 -11.82 -30.24 -42.47
C SER A 8 -12.15 -29.05 -41.55
N PRO A 9 -13.41 -28.60 -41.46
CA PRO A 9 -13.80 -27.48 -40.60
C PRO A 9 -13.47 -27.71 -39.12
N ALA A 10 -13.57 -28.97 -38.67
CA ALA A 10 -13.25 -29.36 -37.29
C ALA A 10 -11.74 -29.22 -36.99
N LEU A 11 -10.87 -29.53 -37.96
CA LEU A 11 -9.43 -29.35 -37.84
C LEU A 11 -9.06 -27.87 -37.83
N SER A 12 -9.70 -27.07 -38.70
CA SER A 12 -9.51 -25.61 -38.74
C SER A 12 -9.87 -24.95 -37.40
N SER A 13 -11.00 -25.33 -36.80
CA SER A 13 -11.41 -24.83 -35.49
C SER A 13 -10.41 -25.18 -34.36
N LYS A 14 -9.87 -26.41 -34.35
CA LYS A 14 -8.82 -26.82 -33.40
C LYS A 14 -7.54 -26.00 -33.56
N ILE A 15 -7.11 -25.76 -34.81
CA ILE A 15 -5.94 -24.93 -35.12
C ILE A 15 -6.15 -23.49 -34.64
N GLN A 16 -7.35 -22.92 -34.87
CA GLN A 16 -7.67 -21.58 -34.41
C GLN A 16 -7.65 -21.46 -32.88
N LYS A 17 -8.21 -22.44 -32.15
CA LYS A 17 -8.16 -22.47 -30.68
C LYS A 17 -6.72 -22.57 -30.15
N LEU A 18 -5.89 -23.43 -30.75
CA LEU A 18 -4.48 -23.54 -30.39
C LEU A 18 -3.72 -22.23 -30.64
N ARG A 19 -3.96 -21.56 -31.76
CA ARG A 19 -3.36 -20.24 -32.06
C ARG A 19 -3.81 -19.17 -31.07
N ALA A 20 -5.09 -19.16 -30.69
CA ALA A 20 -5.62 -18.22 -29.70
C ALA A 20 -4.99 -18.44 -28.32
N ALA A 21 -4.93 -19.69 -27.85
CA ALA A 21 -4.27 -20.05 -26.59
C ALA A 21 -2.77 -19.69 -26.61
N ALA A 22 -2.08 -19.94 -27.72
CA ALA A 22 -0.68 -19.55 -27.87
C ALA A 22 -0.48 -18.03 -27.84
N LYS A 23 -1.39 -17.26 -28.45
CA LYS A 23 -1.37 -15.79 -28.39
C LYS A 23 -1.58 -15.28 -26.97
N GLU A 24 -2.52 -15.88 -26.23
CA GLU A 24 -2.78 -15.54 -24.82
C GLU A 24 -1.56 -15.85 -23.94
N GLN A 25 -0.96 -17.03 -24.09
CA GLN A 25 0.26 -17.40 -23.36
C GLN A 25 1.42 -16.45 -23.68
N LYS A 26 1.60 -16.07 -24.95
CA LYS A 26 2.62 -15.09 -25.35
C LYS A 26 2.38 -13.72 -24.70
N SER A 27 1.12 -13.28 -24.62
CA SER A 27 0.76 -12.05 -23.91
C SER A 27 1.07 -12.13 -22.42
N ARG A 28 0.79 -13.26 -21.78
CA ARG A 28 1.09 -13.49 -20.36
C ARG A 28 2.59 -13.50 -20.09
N LEU A 29 3.37 -14.16 -20.95
CA LEU A 29 4.83 -14.17 -20.85
C LEU A 29 5.41 -12.75 -20.98
N SER A 30 4.91 -11.96 -21.92
CA SER A 30 5.32 -10.55 -22.07
C SER A 30 5.06 -9.74 -20.79
N LEU A 31 3.96 -10.00 -20.08
CA LEU A 31 3.64 -9.32 -18.83
C LEU A 31 4.60 -9.73 -17.70
N ILE A 32 4.92 -11.03 -17.62
CA ILE A 32 5.89 -11.56 -16.64
C ILE A 32 7.29 -11.00 -16.91
N GLU A 33 7.70 -10.89 -18.18
CA GLU A 33 8.98 -10.30 -18.56
C GLU A 33 9.06 -8.83 -18.13
N GLN A 34 7.96 -8.08 -18.27
CA GLN A 34 7.86 -6.71 -17.79
C GLN A 34 7.98 -6.63 -16.26
N ASP A 35 7.24 -7.46 -15.52
CA ASP A 35 7.33 -7.53 -14.05
C ASP A 35 8.75 -7.87 -13.56
N ILE A 36 9.43 -8.83 -14.23
CA ILE A 36 10.82 -9.20 -13.91
C ILE A 36 11.77 -8.03 -14.15
N GLN A 37 11.54 -7.26 -15.23
CA GLN A 37 12.36 -6.11 -15.54
C GLN A 37 12.20 -5.01 -14.49
N GLU A 38 10.97 -4.71 -14.06
CA GLU A 38 10.70 -3.76 -12.96
C GLU A 38 11.38 -4.19 -11.66
N ILE A 39 11.30 -5.48 -11.29
CA ILE A 39 11.96 -6.02 -10.08
C ILE A 39 13.49 -5.85 -10.16
N ARG A 40 14.08 -6.03 -11.35
CA ARG A 40 15.53 -5.87 -11.55
C ARG A 40 15.96 -4.41 -11.41
N GLU A 41 15.20 -3.50 -11.99
CA GLU A 41 15.45 -2.06 -11.91
C GLU A 41 15.36 -1.55 -10.47
N GLU A 42 14.37 -2.01 -9.70
CA GLU A 42 14.27 -1.71 -8.27
C GLU A 42 15.44 -2.26 -7.47
N ARG A 43 15.84 -3.51 -7.72
CA ARG A 43 17.03 -4.10 -7.07
C ARG A 43 18.28 -3.27 -7.36
N ASP A 44 18.46 -2.84 -8.61
CA ASP A 44 19.65 -2.11 -9.02
C ASP A 44 19.65 -0.65 -8.50
N SER A 45 18.48 0.00 -8.42
CA SER A 45 18.31 1.27 -7.71
C SER A 45 18.65 1.16 -6.22
N LEU A 46 18.22 0.08 -5.55
CA LEU A 46 18.55 -0.18 -4.13
C LEU A 46 20.05 -0.47 -3.90
N ARG A 47 20.72 -1.08 -4.89
CA ARG A 47 22.19 -1.29 -4.83
C ARG A 47 22.94 0.03 -4.90
N ASP A 48 22.48 0.98 -5.71
CA ASP A 48 23.11 2.30 -5.84
C ASP A 48 22.98 3.12 -4.54
N ILE A 49 21.84 3.02 -3.85
CA ILE A 49 21.66 3.62 -2.52
C ILE A 49 22.64 3.02 -1.50
N THR A 50 22.91 1.71 -1.57
CA THR A 50 23.87 1.06 -0.66
C THR A 50 25.30 1.54 -0.90
N LEU A 51 25.66 1.82 -2.16
CA LEU A 51 27.00 2.30 -2.53
C LEU A 51 27.20 3.79 -2.26
N ASN A 52 26.13 4.59 -2.27
CA ASN A 52 26.14 6.03 -2.02
C ASN A 52 25.62 6.43 -0.63
N LEU A 53 25.36 5.47 0.26
CA LEU A 53 24.92 5.78 1.61
C LEU A 53 26.09 6.43 2.37
N PRO A 54 25.92 7.63 2.96
CA PRO A 54 26.96 8.26 3.75
C PRO A 54 27.34 7.32 4.91
N GLN A 55 28.62 6.94 4.99
CA GLN A 55 29.12 6.01 6.02
C GLN A 55 29.02 6.55 7.45
N SER A 56 28.68 7.82 7.59
CA SER A 56 28.32 8.47 8.83
C SER A 56 26.92 9.06 8.68
N CYS A 57 26.00 8.67 9.56
CA CYS A 57 24.75 9.41 9.73
C CYS A 57 25.12 10.88 10.04
N PRO A 58 24.58 11.87 9.31
CA PRO A 58 24.78 13.27 9.71
C PRO A 58 24.29 13.41 11.15
N GLN A 59 25.17 13.90 12.03
CA GLN A 59 24.80 14.19 13.40
C GLN A 59 23.59 15.12 13.34
N ASN A 60 22.46 14.61 13.80
CA ASN A 60 21.20 15.33 13.85
C ASN A 60 21.44 16.59 14.69
N PRO A 61 21.42 17.81 14.12
CA PRO A 61 21.38 19.00 14.95
C PRO A 61 20.02 18.91 15.66
N GLY A 62 20.03 18.65 16.97
CA GLY A 62 18.87 18.29 17.78
C GLY A 62 17.76 19.35 17.82
N GLY A 63 17.08 19.56 16.69
CA GLY A 63 16.03 20.56 16.49
C GLY A 63 14.78 20.04 15.78
N GLY A 64 14.72 18.75 15.43
CA GLY A 64 13.62 18.18 14.64
C GLY A 64 12.28 18.04 15.38
N GLY A 65 12.26 18.05 16.72
CA GLY A 65 11.03 17.72 17.48
C GLY A 65 9.89 18.71 17.32
N LYS A 66 10.18 20.02 17.27
CA LYS A 66 9.13 21.06 17.26
C LYS A 66 8.49 21.21 15.87
N ALA A 67 9.30 21.27 14.82
CA ALA A 67 8.81 21.43 13.45
C ALA A 67 8.06 20.17 12.99
N PHE A 68 8.60 18.98 13.28
CA PHE A 68 7.94 17.71 12.97
C PHE A 68 6.62 17.54 13.73
N GLY A 69 6.58 17.91 15.02
CA GLY A 69 5.36 17.90 15.81
C GLY A 69 4.28 18.82 15.25
N LEU A 70 4.65 20.05 14.85
CA LEU A 70 3.71 20.99 14.23
C LEU A 70 3.18 20.47 12.89
N LEU A 71 4.03 19.85 12.07
CA LEU A 71 3.64 19.26 10.79
C LEU A 71 2.64 18.10 10.99
N LYS A 72 2.92 17.20 11.95
CA LYS A 72 2.01 16.10 12.31
C LYS A 72 0.67 16.62 12.86
N GLU A 73 0.68 17.73 13.60
CA GLU A 73 -0.54 18.35 14.10
C GLU A 73 -1.38 18.96 12.96
N GLN A 74 -0.76 19.68 12.03
CA GLN A 74 -1.46 20.17 10.83
C GLN A 74 -2.06 19.04 10.00
N GLN A 75 -1.32 17.93 9.85
CA GLN A 75 -1.84 16.75 9.16
C GLN A 75 -3.07 16.20 9.89
N ARG A 76 -3.03 16.07 11.21
CA ARG A 76 -4.16 15.60 12.03
C ARG A 76 -5.39 16.49 11.87
N GLN A 77 -5.22 17.80 11.86
CA GLN A 77 -6.31 18.76 11.64
C GLN A 77 -6.96 18.58 10.26
N LYS A 78 -6.18 18.36 9.20
CA LYS A 78 -6.74 18.06 7.87
C LYS A 78 -7.58 16.77 7.86
N LEU A 79 -7.15 15.74 8.60
CA LEU A 79 -7.94 14.50 8.72
C LEU A 79 -9.23 14.74 9.51
N GLU A 80 -9.19 15.59 10.54
CA GLU A 80 -10.36 16.01 11.32
C GLU A 80 -11.40 16.73 10.47
N GLU A 81 -10.95 17.65 9.61
CA GLU A 81 -11.83 18.36 8.67
C GLU A 81 -12.52 17.39 7.71
N ILE A 82 -11.77 16.44 7.16
CA ILE A 82 -12.34 15.39 6.31
C ILE A 82 -13.35 14.55 7.11
N ASN A 83 -13.03 14.17 8.35
CA ASN A 83 -13.97 13.42 9.20
C ASN A 83 -15.27 14.19 9.43
N LYS A 84 -15.20 15.50 9.64
CA LYS A 84 -16.39 16.35 9.79
C LYS A 84 -17.25 16.35 8.52
N GLU A 85 -16.65 16.37 7.33
CA GLU A 85 -17.41 16.24 6.09
C GLU A 85 -18.14 14.89 6.00
N TYR A 86 -17.50 13.79 6.42
CA TYR A 86 -18.15 12.47 6.47
C TYR A 86 -19.29 12.40 7.50
N MET A 87 -19.21 13.16 8.60
CA MET A 87 -20.29 13.28 9.59
C MET A 87 -21.53 13.99 9.02
N GLU A 88 -21.33 14.95 8.12
CA GLU A 88 -22.39 15.76 7.53
C GLU A 88 -22.97 15.15 6.24
N ASP A 89 -22.27 14.19 5.62
CA ASP A 89 -22.70 13.51 4.39
C ASP A 89 -23.90 12.58 4.64
N GLN A 90 -25.01 12.86 3.93
CA GLN A 90 -26.25 12.08 4.00
C GLN A 90 -26.04 10.59 3.72
N LYS A 91 -25.02 10.23 2.93
CA LYS A 91 -24.70 8.84 2.58
C LYS A 91 -24.35 7.97 3.79
N TYR A 92 -23.76 8.54 4.85
CA TYR A 92 -23.30 7.79 6.01
C TYR A 92 -24.15 8.05 7.27
N ARG A 93 -25.31 8.71 7.12
CA ARG A 93 -26.22 9.00 8.23
C ARG A 93 -26.63 7.74 9.02
N ASP A 94 -26.79 6.62 8.32
CA ASP A 94 -27.25 5.36 8.91
C ASP A 94 -26.08 4.46 9.37
N GLU A 95 -24.83 4.91 9.28
CA GLU A 95 -23.69 4.15 9.79
C GLU A 95 -23.61 4.28 11.32
N ASP A 96 -23.81 3.15 12.01
CA ASP A 96 -23.67 3.09 13.46
C ASP A 96 -22.24 3.46 13.91
N ASP A 97 -22.14 4.19 15.03
CA ASP A 97 -20.88 4.59 15.65
C ASP A 97 -19.89 5.27 14.68
N LEU A 98 -20.41 5.97 13.67
CA LEU A 98 -19.58 6.65 12.67
C LEU A 98 -18.51 7.57 13.28
N PRO A 99 -18.78 8.38 14.32
CA PRO A 99 -17.76 9.24 14.93
C PRO A 99 -16.58 8.44 15.48
N GLU A 100 -16.85 7.35 16.19
CA GLU A 100 -15.83 6.48 16.78
C GLU A 100 -15.05 5.73 15.69
N LYS A 101 -15.74 5.24 14.66
CA LYS A 101 -15.10 4.63 13.48
C LYS A 101 -14.15 5.58 12.77
N LEU A 102 -14.59 6.82 12.50
CA LEU A 102 -13.76 7.82 11.83
C LEU A 102 -12.54 8.20 12.66
N GLU A 103 -12.68 8.25 13.99
CA GLU A 103 -11.54 8.46 14.89
C GLU A 103 -10.55 7.28 14.82
N GLY A 104 -11.05 6.05 14.83
CA GLY A 104 -10.24 4.84 14.63
C GLY A 104 -9.51 4.84 13.29
N PHE A 105 -10.18 5.22 12.20
CA PHE A 105 -9.57 5.31 10.88
C PHE A 105 -8.51 6.40 10.79
N LYS A 106 -8.76 7.56 11.40
CA LYS A 106 -7.77 8.65 11.50
C LYS A 106 -6.50 8.19 12.20
N ASN A 107 -6.67 7.51 13.34
CA ASN A 107 -5.56 7.00 14.12
C ASN A 107 -4.77 5.93 13.35
N LYS A 108 -5.46 4.96 12.73
CA LYS A 108 -4.80 3.93 11.92
C LYS A 108 -4.09 4.53 10.70
N TYR A 109 -4.70 5.50 10.02
CA TYR A 109 -4.09 6.16 8.87
C TYR A 109 -2.81 6.93 9.26
N ALA A 110 -2.79 7.53 10.46
CA ALA A 110 -1.62 8.24 10.98
C ALA A 110 -0.43 7.32 11.31
N GLU A 111 -0.63 6.00 11.43
CA GLU A 111 0.44 5.01 11.62
C GLU A 111 1.20 4.66 10.34
N PHE A 112 0.65 4.99 9.16
CA PHE A 112 1.37 4.82 7.91
C PHE A 112 2.49 5.85 7.77
N ASP A 113 3.53 5.46 7.06
CA ASP A 113 4.47 6.43 6.50
C ASP A 113 3.81 7.09 5.30
N LEU A 114 3.56 8.39 5.42
CA LEU A 114 2.89 9.19 4.41
C LEU A 114 3.94 10.02 3.66
N ASN A 115 3.67 10.29 2.38
CA ASN A 115 4.47 11.21 1.58
C ASN A 115 4.22 12.69 1.99
N ASP A 116 4.86 13.62 1.28
CA ASP A 116 4.76 15.05 1.56
C ASP A 116 3.34 15.61 1.37
N GLU A 117 2.52 14.96 0.55
CA GLU A 117 1.10 15.28 0.35
C GLU A 117 0.19 14.69 1.45
N GLY A 118 0.72 13.81 2.31
CA GLY A 118 -0.05 13.13 3.35
C GLY A 118 -0.83 11.91 2.85
N GLU A 119 -0.39 11.31 1.75
CA GLU A 119 -0.97 10.14 1.11
C GLU A 119 -0.11 8.89 1.33
N ILE A 120 -0.75 7.72 1.33
CA ILE A 120 -0.03 6.45 1.42
C ILE A 120 0.49 6.10 0.04
N GLU A 121 1.81 6.19 -0.13
CA GLU A 121 2.50 5.70 -1.31
C GLU A 121 2.88 4.21 -1.17
N LEU A 122 3.43 3.66 -2.25
CA LEU A 122 3.79 2.25 -2.34
C LEU A 122 4.79 1.81 -1.26
N MET A 123 5.76 2.65 -0.93
CA MET A 123 6.74 2.36 0.13
C MET A 123 6.13 2.43 1.52
N GLY A 124 5.25 3.40 1.78
CA GLY A 124 4.50 3.50 3.03
C GLY A 124 3.60 2.29 3.26
N LEU A 125 2.91 1.84 2.21
CA LEU A 125 2.11 0.61 2.26
C LEU A 125 2.99 -0.63 2.49
N LYS A 126 4.13 -0.74 1.79
CA LYS A 126 5.08 -1.85 1.97
C LYS A 126 5.54 -1.96 3.41
N ARG A 127 5.98 -0.86 4.02
CA ARG A 127 6.45 -0.85 5.41
C ARG A 127 5.34 -1.27 6.37
N MET A 128 4.10 -0.81 6.15
CA MET A 128 2.97 -1.24 6.96
C MET A 128 2.75 -2.76 6.84
N MET A 129 2.73 -3.31 5.62
CA MET A 129 2.53 -4.75 5.43
C MET A 129 3.64 -5.59 6.09
N GLU A 130 4.88 -5.12 6.07
CA GLU A 130 6.00 -5.75 6.79
C GLU A 130 5.83 -5.64 8.32
N LYS A 131 5.43 -4.47 8.84
CA LYS A 131 5.15 -4.24 10.27
C LYS A 131 4.08 -5.20 10.79
N LEU A 132 3.06 -5.47 9.97
CA LEU A 132 1.95 -6.36 10.31
C LEU A 132 2.25 -7.85 10.09
N GLY A 133 3.49 -8.21 9.70
CA GLY A 133 3.89 -9.59 9.47
C GLY A 133 3.23 -10.23 8.23
N ALA A 134 2.69 -9.41 7.32
CA ALA A 134 2.01 -9.83 6.10
C ALA A 134 2.70 -9.23 4.86
N PRO A 135 4.01 -9.49 4.63
CA PRO A 135 4.75 -8.89 3.54
C PRO A 135 4.12 -9.23 2.19
N LYS A 136 4.17 -8.27 1.27
CA LYS A 136 3.60 -8.36 -0.07
C LYS A 136 4.66 -8.06 -1.12
N THR A 137 4.51 -8.69 -2.29
CA THR A 137 5.31 -8.35 -3.48
C THR A 137 4.92 -6.96 -4.00
N HIS A 138 5.81 -6.34 -4.75
CA HIS A 138 5.55 -5.03 -5.37
C HIS A 138 4.28 -4.99 -6.22
N LEU A 139 4.07 -6.05 -7.02
CA LEU A 139 2.87 -6.18 -7.86
C LEU A 139 1.59 -6.30 -7.02
N GLU A 140 1.62 -7.04 -5.91
CA GLU A 140 0.49 -7.11 -4.99
C GLU A 140 0.20 -5.75 -4.35
N LEU A 141 1.23 -5.01 -3.93
CA LEU A 141 1.09 -3.67 -3.35
C LEU A 141 0.48 -2.68 -4.35
N LYS A 142 0.96 -2.67 -5.61
CA LYS A 142 0.37 -1.86 -6.69
C LYS A 142 -1.12 -2.19 -6.88
N LYS A 143 -1.46 -3.48 -6.92
CA LYS A 143 -2.86 -3.93 -7.04
C LYS A 143 -3.73 -3.50 -5.86
N MET A 144 -3.19 -3.55 -4.63
CA MET A 144 -3.89 -3.08 -3.44
C MET A 144 -4.22 -1.60 -3.51
N ILE A 145 -3.29 -0.76 -3.97
CA ILE A 145 -3.54 0.67 -4.15
C ILE A 145 -4.62 0.89 -5.21
N MET A 146 -4.49 0.25 -6.37
CA MET A 146 -5.49 0.36 -7.45
C MET A 146 -6.89 -0.10 -7.02
N GLU A 147 -6.98 -1.15 -6.21
CA GLU A 147 -8.24 -1.65 -5.66
C GLU A 147 -8.94 -0.58 -4.79
N VAL A 148 -8.16 0.15 -3.99
CA VAL A 148 -8.68 1.19 -3.08
C VAL A 148 -9.05 2.48 -3.82
N THR A 149 -8.20 2.93 -4.75
CA THR A 149 -8.41 4.18 -5.51
C THR A 149 -9.37 4.03 -6.69
N GLY A 150 -9.74 2.79 -7.03
CA GLY A 150 -10.47 2.48 -8.25
C GLY A 150 -9.64 2.71 -9.52
N GLY A 151 -8.31 2.68 -9.40
CA GLY A 151 -7.36 2.87 -10.52
C GLY A 151 -7.18 4.34 -10.95
N SER A 152 -7.66 5.30 -10.17
CA SER A 152 -7.54 6.73 -10.46
C SER A 152 -6.23 7.36 -9.95
N SER A 153 -5.57 6.70 -9.00
CA SER A 153 -4.32 7.15 -8.39
C SER A 153 -3.38 6.00 -8.05
N ASN A 154 -2.08 6.30 -7.96
CA ASN A 154 -1.00 5.42 -7.50
C ASN A 154 -0.68 5.60 -6.01
N THR A 155 -1.44 6.45 -5.31
CA THR A 155 -1.37 6.74 -3.88
C THR A 155 -2.77 6.66 -3.28
N ILE A 156 -2.88 6.31 -2.00
CA ILE A 156 -4.15 6.27 -1.28
C ILE A 156 -4.24 7.53 -0.41
N ASN A 157 -5.15 8.44 -0.74
CA ASN A 157 -5.48 9.56 0.15
C ASN A 157 -6.44 9.11 1.27
N TYR A 158 -6.61 9.98 2.26
CA TYR A 158 -7.46 9.66 3.41
C TYR A 158 -8.93 9.39 3.06
N ARG A 159 -9.48 10.05 2.03
CA ARG A 159 -10.88 9.82 1.61
C ARG A 159 -11.04 8.43 1.02
N ASP A 160 -10.09 7.97 0.21
CA ASP A 160 -10.10 6.62 -0.35
C ASP A 160 -9.97 5.56 0.74
N PHE A 161 -9.12 5.83 1.75
CA PHE A 161 -8.99 4.99 2.93
C PHE A 161 -10.31 4.88 3.72
N VAL A 162 -10.97 6.00 4.04
CA VAL A 162 -12.25 5.98 4.77
C VAL A 162 -13.34 5.29 3.94
N LYS A 163 -13.42 5.55 2.63
CA LYS A 163 -14.36 4.86 1.73
C LYS A 163 -14.13 3.35 1.69
N MET A 164 -12.87 2.91 1.69
CA MET A 164 -12.53 1.49 1.79
C MET A 164 -13.01 0.91 3.13
N MET A 165 -12.73 1.59 4.25
CA MET A 165 -13.07 1.10 5.59
C MET A 165 -14.57 1.05 5.86
N LEU A 166 -15.35 2.05 5.43
CA LEU A 166 -16.81 2.06 5.53
C LEU A 166 -17.50 1.22 4.44
N GLY A 167 -16.85 1.05 3.28
CA GLY A 167 -17.45 0.38 2.14
C GLY A 167 -17.74 -1.10 2.35
N LYS A 168 -18.80 -1.62 1.71
CA LYS A 168 -19.13 -3.05 1.75
C LYS A 168 -18.14 -3.93 0.96
N ARG A 169 -17.34 -3.33 0.07
CA ARG A 169 -16.34 -4.05 -0.71
C ARG A 169 -15.20 -4.49 0.20
N SER A 170 -14.78 -5.75 0.07
CA SER A 170 -13.60 -6.26 0.74
C SER A 170 -12.39 -5.91 -0.13
N ALA A 171 -11.51 -5.07 0.39
CA ALA A 171 -10.18 -4.84 -0.16
C ALA A 171 -9.15 -5.63 0.64
N VAL A 172 -8.06 -6.06 0.01
CA VAL A 172 -7.01 -6.83 0.72
C VAL A 172 -6.45 -6.01 1.89
N LEU A 173 -6.23 -4.72 1.69
CA LEU A 173 -5.74 -3.81 2.74
C LEU A 173 -6.71 -3.73 3.92
N LYS A 174 -8.02 -3.59 3.64
CA LYS A 174 -9.06 -3.58 4.67
C LYS A 174 -9.04 -4.85 5.51
N LEU A 175 -8.93 -6.02 4.86
CA LEU A 175 -8.90 -7.30 5.56
C LEU A 175 -7.71 -7.35 6.51
N VAL A 176 -6.50 -7.04 6.03
CA VAL A 176 -5.28 -7.05 6.86
C VAL A 176 -5.44 -6.17 8.09
N LEU A 177 -5.94 -4.94 7.93
CA LEU A 177 -6.12 -3.99 9.03
C LEU A 177 -7.17 -4.46 10.05
N ILE A 178 -8.27 -5.08 9.62
CA ILE A 178 -9.31 -5.58 10.54
C ILE A 178 -8.82 -6.81 11.34
N PHE A 179 -7.95 -7.64 10.76
CA PHE A 179 -7.41 -8.81 11.46
C PHE A 179 -6.27 -8.48 12.42
N GLU A 180 -5.62 -7.33 12.26
CA GLU A 180 -4.63 -6.81 13.21
C GLU A 180 -5.23 -6.60 14.61
N ASP A 181 -6.39 -5.93 14.69
CA ASP A 181 -7.04 -5.59 15.96
C ASP A 181 -7.47 -6.84 16.76
N LYS A 182 -7.65 -7.98 16.08
CA LYS A 182 -7.95 -9.28 16.70
C LYS A 182 -6.71 -10.05 17.15
N ALA A 183 -5.55 -9.82 16.54
CA ALA A 183 -4.31 -10.54 16.83
C ALA A 183 -3.44 -9.85 17.90
N ASN A 184 -3.55 -8.52 18.04
CA ASN A 184 -2.72 -7.72 18.95
C ASN A 184 -3.23 -7.65 20.40
N SER A 185 -3.68 -8.78 20.97
CA SER A 185 -3.80 -8.94 22.44
C SER A 185 -2.43 -9.10 23.15
N THR A 186 -1.33 -8.83 22.44
CA THR A 186 0.04 -8.80 22.98
C THR A 186 0.45 -7.38 23.36
N PRO A 187 0.86 -7.12 24.62
CA PRO A 187 1.23 -5.78 25.06
C PRO A 187 2.59 -5.41 24.48
N CYS A 188 2.64 -4.47 23.53
CA CYS A 188 3.89 -4.05 22.89
C CYS A 188 4.27 -2.61 23.25
N LYS A 189 5.17 -2.55 24.25
CA LYS A 189 6.13 -1.52 24.66
C LYS A 189 5.61 -0.28 25.40
N PRO A 190 6.30 0.12 26.50
CA PRO A 190 5.92 1.27 27.30
C PRO A 190 6.05 2.56 26.50
N GLU A 191 4.98 3.35 26.44
CA GLU A 191 5.01 4.74 26.03
C GLU A 191 5.80 5.54 27.06
N GLY A 192 7.08 5.72 26.79
CA GLY A 192 7.96 6.57 27.56
C GLY A 192 9.04 7.15 26.67
N PRO A 193 9.53 8.37 26.94
CA PRO A 193 10.72 8.87 26.28
C PRO A 193 11.83 7.82 26.36
N PRO A 194 12.61 7.61 25.29
CA PRO A 194 13.75 6.70 25.32
C PRO A 194 14.60 6.99 26.55
N PRO A 195 15.00 5.97 27.33
CA PRO A 195 15.89 6.16 28.47
C PRO A 195 17.13 6.92 28.00
N LYS A 196 17.50 7.98 28.72
CA LYS A 196 18.71 8.73 28.42
C LYS A 196 19.90 7.76 28.53
N ARG A 197 20.57 7.52 27.41
CA ARG A 197 21.83 6.79 27.39
C ARG A 197 22.92 7.75 27.86
N ASP A 198 23.42 7.54 29.06
CA ASP A 198 24.59 8.27 29.55
C ASP A 198 25.87 7.66 28.98
N ILE A 199 26.89 8.50 28.81
CA ILE A 199 28.20 8.16 28.22
C ILE A 199 28.89 7.04 29.00
N ALA A 200 28.54 6.85 30.27
CA ALA A 200 29.01 5.76 31.13
C ALA A 200 28.43 4.36 30.76
N SER A 201 27.50 4.29 29.81
CA SER A 201 26.81 3.04 29.42
C SER A 201 27.38 2.40 28.15
N LEU A 202 28.46 2.93 27.59
CA LEU A 202 29.14 2.38 26.41
C LEU A 202 30.31 1.48 26.86
N PRO A 203 30.51 0.31 26.25
CA PRO A 203 31.64 -0.58 26.53
C PRO A 203 32.97 0.02 26.09
#